data_AF-A0A7Y9H5H6-F1
#
_entry.id   AF-A0A7Y9H5H6-F1
#
_cell.length_a   1.000
_cell.length_b   1.000
_cell.length_c   1.000
_cell.angle_alpha   90.00
_cell.angle_beta   90.00
_cell.angle_gamma   90.00
#
_symmetry.space_group_name_H-M   'P 1'
#
loop_
_entity.id
_entity.type
_entity.pdbx_description
1 polymer ?
#
loop_
_entity_poly.entity_id
_entity_poly.type
_entity_poly.pdbx_seq_one_letter_code
_entity_poly.pdbx_strand_id
1 'polypeptide(L)'
;MEPPEVDPAADVEFDHEELRVFWDLARYHAKLNAAPTYFGPTTLESVPPPAWAFGDSAGESDAFVAEVLADELGSTTASTADYGDELPETGVLSILCDGSGVPRALVEVTDVDVEGDRVVESFKVVYQP
;
A
#
# COMPACT_ATOMS: atom_id res chain seq x y z
N MET A 1 14.13 -33.66 -18.72
CA MET A 1 13.46 -33.10 -17.54
C MET A 1 14.09 -31.74 -17.34
N GLU A 2 13.60 -30.74 -18.06
CA GLU A 2 13.92 -29.34 -17.75
C GLU A 2 13.34 -29.04 -16.36
N PRO A 3 14.06 -28.29 -15.50
CA PRO A 3 13.47 -27.81 -14.26
C PRO A 3 12.25 -26.93 -14.62
N PRO A 4 11.19 -26.87 -13.80
CA PRO A 4 10.18 -25.85 -13.99
C PRO A 4 10.89 -24.49 -13.93
N GLU A 5 10.79 -23.70 -15.01
CA GLU A 5 11.07 -22.27 -14.95
C GLU A 5 10.09 -21.69 -13.93
N VAL A 6 10.59 -21.36 -12.75
CA VAL A 6 9.87 -20.49 -11.82
C VAL A 6 9.99 -19.12 -12.46
N ASP A 7 8.89 -18.59 -12.99
CA ASP A 7 8.83 -17.22 -13.50
C ASP A 7 9.37 -16.28 -12.41
N PRO A 8 10.51 -15.60 -12.62
CA PRO A 8 11.18 -14.84 -11.56
C PRO A 8 10.53 -13.49 -11.23
N ALA A 9 9.32 -13.24 -11.71
CA ALA A 9 8.46 -12.12 -11.35
C ALA A 9 7.05 -12.45 -11.87
N ALA A 10 6.24 -13.19 -11.11
CA ALA A 10 4.81 -13.08 -11.34
C ALA A 10 4.42 -11.68 -10.87
N ASP A 11 4.21 -10.74 -11.79
CA ASP A 11 3.57 -9.47 -11.46
C ASP A 11 2.32 -9.79 -10.65
N VAL A 12 2.26 -9.32 -9.40
CA VAL A 12 1.12 -9.60 -8.52
C VAL A 12 -0.12 -8.97 -9.16
N GLU A 13 -1.04 -9.80 -9.63
CA GLU A 13 -2.29 -9.31 -10.21
C GLU A 13 -3.25 -8.93 -9.09
N PHE A 14 -3.78 -7.70 -9.16
CA PHE A 14 -4.76 -7.19 -8.20
C PHE A 14 -6.17 -7.26 -8.77
N ASP A 15 -7.06 -7.98 -8.10
CA ASP A 15 -8.47 -8.05 -8.51
C ASP A 15 -9.18 -6.73 -8.20
N HIS A 16 -9.60 -6.01 -9.25
CA HIS A 16 -10.27 -4.73 -9.14
C HIS A 16 -11.60 -4.78 -8.38
N GLU A 17 -12.35 -5.89 -8.45
CA GLU A 17 -13.60 -6.05 -7.70
C GLU A 17 -13.28 -6.21 -6.21
N GLU A 18 -12.29 -7.03 -5.88
CA GLU A 18 -11.89 -7.26 -4.49
C GLU A 18 -11.32 -5.99 -3.84
N LEU A 19 -10.46 -5.26 -4.56
CA LEU A 19 -9.98 -3.93 -4.13
C LEU A 19 -11.13 -2.95 -3.91
N ARG A 20 -12.16 -2.99 -4.76
CA ARG A 20 -13.32 -2.12 -4.64
C ARG A 20 -14.14 -2.45 -3.38
N VAL A 21 -14.40 -3.73 -3.15
CA VAL A 21 -15.12 -4.20 -1.95
C VAL A 21 -14.36 -3.85 -0.68
N PHE A 22 -13.04 -4.08 -0.67
CA PHE A 22 -12.18 -3.70 0.43
C PHE A 22 -12.24 -2.19 0.71
N TRP A 23 -12.12 -1.36 -0.34
CA TRP A 23 -12.15 0.09 -0.20
C TRP A 23 -13.48 0.60 0.36
N ASP A 24 -14.61 0.05 -0.08
CA ASP A 24 -15.93 0.44 0.41
C ASP A 24 -16.11 0.13 1.92
N LEU A 25 -15.52 -0.96 2.42
CA LEU A 25 -15.48 -1.26 3.86
C LEU A 25 -14.51 -0.33 4.61
N ALA A 26 -13.29 -0.18 4.08
CA ALA A 26 -12.23 0.60 4.72
C ALA A 26 -12.62 2.07 4.91
N ARG A 27 -13.19 2.71 3.87
CA ARG A 27 -13.60 4.13 3.94
C ARG A 27 -14.73 4.38 4.93
N TYR A 28 -15.60 3.39 5.12
CA TYR A 28 -16.67 3.45 6.12
C TYR A 28 -16.10 3.38 7.53
N HIS A 29 -15.16 2.47 7.79
CA HIS A 29 -14.55 2.25 9.10
C HIS A 29 -13.54 3.33 9.51
N ALA A 30 -12.73 3.79 8.57
CA ALA A 30 -11.70 4.81 8.78
C ALA A 30 -12.27 6.21 9.07
N LYS A 31 -13.60 6.38 9.00
CA LYS A 31 -14.29 7.68 9.17
C LYS A 31 -13.65 8.79 8.33
N LEU A 32 -13.15 8.47 7.13
CA LEU A 32 -12.57 9.46 6.19
C LEU A 32 -13.59 10.55 5.80
N ASN A 33 -14.88 10.34 6.09
CA ASN A 33 -15.94 11.34 6.03
C ASN A 33 -15.86 12.46 7.11
N ALA A 34 -14.91 12.41 8.06
CA ALA A 34 -14.75 13.39 9.13
C ALA A 34 -13.50 14.27 8.93
N ALA A 35 -13.61 15.25 8.04
CA ALA A 35 -12.55 16.17 7.65
C ALA A 35 -12.00 17.06 8.80
N PRO A 36 -10.76 17.58 8.62
CA PRO A 36 -10.53 19.01 8.81
C PRO A 36 -9.97 19.71 7.53
N THR A 37 -10.86 20.42 6.83
CA THR A 37 -10.69 21.79 6.29
C THR A 37 -9.63 22.16 5.21
N TYR A 38 -8.89 21.27 4.55
CA TYR A 38 -8.02 21.71 3.41
C TYR A 38 -8.32 21.16 2.03
N PHE A 39 -9.16 20.12 1.91
CA PHE A 39 -9.62 19.65 0.60
C PHE A 39 -11.11 19.97 0.46
N GLY A 40 -11.46 20.76 -0.56
CA GLY A 40 -12.85 20.94 -1.01
C GLY A 40 -13.49 19.59 -1.37
N PRO A 41 -14.78 19.53 -1.70
CA PRO A 41 -15.48 18.26 -1.94
C PRO A 41 -14.84 17.52 -3.11
N THR A 42 -13.89 16.63 -2.85
CA THR A 42 -13.14 15.94 -3.89
C THR A 42 -13.75 14.58 -4.12
N THR A 43 -13.89 14.25 -5.39
CA THR A 43 -14.23 12.96 -5.99
C THR A 43 -13.35 11.78 -5.55
N LEU A 44 -12.41 12.02 -4.62
CA LEU A 44 -11.47 11.09 -3.99
C LEU A 44 -12.18 10.04 -3.12
N GLU A 45 -13.43 10.29 -2.72
CA GLU A 45 -14.18 9.35 -1.88
C GLU A 45 -14.60 8.07 -2.65
N SER A 46 -14.65 8.10 -3.99
CA SER A 46 -15.27 7.01 -4.77
C SER A 46 -14.29 6.03 -5.40
N VAL A 47 -13.04 6.39 -5.68
CA VAL A 47 -12.08 5.50 -6.38
C VAL A 47 -11.14 4.87 -5.35
N PRO A 48 -10.88 3.55 -5.40
CA PRO A 48 -9.88 2.94 -4.52
C PRO A 48 -8.50 3.59 -4.74
N PRO A 49 -7.73 3.85 -3.68
CA PRO A 49 -6.35 4.29 -3.83
C PRO A 49 -5.48 3.19 -4.46
N PRO A 50 -4.24 3.51 -4.87
CA PRO A 50 -3.32 2.53 -5.45
C PRO A 50 -3.11 1.33 -4.53
N ALA A 51 -3.02 0.14 -5.12
CA ALA A 51 -2.72 -1.10 -4.43
C ALA A 51 -1.30 -1.58 -4.77
N TRP A 52 -0.64 -2.22 -3.81
CA TRP A 52 0.72 -2.74 -3.97
C TRP A 52 0.96 -3.94 -3.04
N ALA A 53 1.95 -4.76 -3.42
CA ALA A 53 2.48 -5.86 -2.62
C ALA A 53 3.98 -5.60 -2.36
N PHE A 54 4.51 -6.07 -1.23
CA PHE A 54 5.90 -5.79 -0.86
C PHE A 54 6.87 -6.84 -1.42
N GLY A 55 8.03 -6.37 -1.87
CA GLY A 55 9.13 -7.22 -2.35
C GLY A 55 8.86 -7.85 -3.71
N ASP A 56 9.78 -8.72 -4.13
CA ASP A 56 9.76 -9.34 -5.46
C ASP A 56 9.17 -10.77 -5.45
N SER A 57 8.74 -11.26 -4.27
CA SER A 57 8.18 -12.59 -4.11
C SER A 57 6.96 -12.61 -3.19
N ALA A 58 6.03 -13.54 -3.46
CA ALA A 58 4.83 -13.71 -2.64
C ALA A 58 5.15 -13.94 -1.16
N GLY A 59 6.21 -14.70 -0.85
CA GLY A 59 6.62 -14.99 0.52
C GLY A 59 7.17 -13.76 1.27
N GLU A 60 7.85 -12.84 0.57
CA GLU A 60 8.27 -11.57 1.15
C GLU A 60 7.08 -10.67 1.45
N SER A 61 6.13 -10.59 0.52
CA SER A 61 4.89 -9.83 0.73
C SER A 61 4.11 -10.36 1.92
N ASP A 62 3.88 -11.68 2.00
CA ASP A 62 3.15 -12.31 3.11
C ASP A 62 3.81 -12.04 4.47
N ALA A 63 5.14 -12.14 4.53
CA ALA A 63 5.90 -11.88 5.75
C ALA A 63 5.79 -10.41 6.17
N PHE A 64 5.97 -9.49 5.22
CA PHE A 64 5.87 -8.06 5.47
C PHE A 64 4.47 -7.65 5.94
N VAL A 65 3.42 -8.15 5.29
CA VAL A 65 2.04 -7.92 5.74
C VAL A 65 1.84 -8.41 7.17
N ALA A 66 2.35 -9.60 7.51
CA ALA A 66 2.21 -10.13 8.87
C ALA A 66 2.87 -9.22 9.93
N GLU A 67 4.05 -8.66 9.63
CA GLU A 67 4.73 -7.70 10.50
C GLU A 67 3.92 -6.40 10.62
N VAL A 68 3.51 -5.81 9.49
CA VAL A 68 2.74 -4.55 9.46
C VAL A 68 1.42 -4.67 10.23
N LEU A 69 0.69 -5.77 10.09
CA LEU A 69 -0.58 -5.97 10.79
C LEU A 69 -0.38 -6.23 12.29
N ALA A 70 0.75 -6.80 12.71
CA ALA A 70 1.05 -7.06 14.10
C ALA A 70 1.40 -5.77 14.86
N ASP A 71 2.18 -4.88 14.23
CA ASP A 71 2.62 -3.62 14.84
C ASP A 71 1.72 -2.42 14.48
N GLU A 72 0.77 -2.62 13.56
CA GLU A 72 -0.10 -1.58 12.96
C GLU A 72 0.70 -0.41 12.31
N LEU A 73 1.97 -0.68 11.99
CA LEU A 73 2.95 0.26 11.47
C LEU A 73 3.88 -0.45 10.48
N GLY A 74 4.46 0.27 9.54
CA GLY A 74 5.46 -0.27 8.63
C GLY A 74 6.29 0.83 7.98
N SER A 75 7.38 0.41 7.35
CA SER A 75 8.19 1.30 6.53
C SER A 75 8.72 0.59 5.30
N THR A 76 8.81 1.32 4.19
CA THR A 76 9.47 0.87 2.96
C THR A 76 10.74 1.70 2.73
N THR A 77 11.66 1.17 1.93
CA THR A 77 12.84 1.91 1.48
C THR A 77 13.00 1.69 0.00
N ALA A 78 13.13 2.77 -0.76
CA ALA A 78 13.37 2.74 -2.20
C ALA A 78 14.37 3.84 -2.59
N SER A 79 14.85 3.81 -3.83
CA SER A 79 15.70 4.87 -4.36
C SER A 79 14.85 6.04 -4.84
N THR A 80 15.38 7.27 -4.80
CA THR A 80 14.76 8.43 -5.44
C THR A 80 14.53 8.21 -6.93
N ALA A 81 15.34 7.38 -7.58
CA ALA A 81 15.17 7.00 -8.99
C ALA A 81 13.89 6.19 -9.24
N ASP A 82 13.40 5.43 -8.25
CA ASP A 82 12.20 4.61 -8.39
C ASP A 82 10.92 5.47 -8.43
N TYR A 83 10.96 6.65 -7.81
CA TYR A 83 9.86 7.62 -7.79
C TYR A 83 9.86 8.59 -8.99
N GLY A 84 10.97 8.67 -9.74
CA GLY A 84 11.11 9.64 -10.82
C GLY A 84 11.05 11.09 -10.31
N ASP A 85 10.05 11.85 -10.77
CA ASP A 85 9.89 13.27 -10.42
C ASP A 85 9.00 13.51 -9.19
N GLU A 86 8.25 12.51 -8.70
CA GLU A 86 7.24 12.68 -7.66
C GLU A 86 7.52 11.78 -6.46
N LEU A 87 8.06 12.38 -5.40
CA LEU A 87 8.31 11.70 -4.11
C LEU A 87 6.99 11.46 -3.36
N PRO A 88 6.97 10.45 -2.48
CA PRO A 88 5.79 10.17 -1.66
C PRO A 88 5.50 11.32 -0.69
N GLU A 89 4.23 11.46 -0.32
CA GLU A 89 3.75 12.54 0.55
C GLU A 89 3.02 11.99 1.77
N THR A 90 3.18 12.64 2.92
CA THR A 90 2.44 12.29 4.13
C THR A 90 0.94 12.52 3.94
N GLY A 91 0.11 11.61 4.46
CA GLY A 91 -1.34 11.61 4.33
C GLY A 91 -1.85 10.89 3.09
N VAL A 92 -0.97 10.42 2.19
CA VAL A 92 -1.36 9.59 1.05
C VAL A 92 -1.80 8.22 1.53
N LEU A 93 -2.93 7.75 1.00
CA LEU A 93 -3.50 6.43 1.27
C LEU A 93 -3.12 5.44 0.18
N SER A 94 -2.87 4.20 0.57
CA SER A 94 -2.69 3.07 -0.35
C SER A 94 -3.19 1.76 0.26
N ILE A 95 -3.45 0.76 -0.58
CA ILE A 95 -3.90 -0.58 -0.17
C ILE A 95 -2.69 -1.52 -0.20
N LEU A 96 -2.36 -2.08 0.97
CA LEU A 96 -1.35 -3.12 1.11
C LEU A 96 -2.00 -4.49 0.88
N CYS A 97 -1.51 -5.22 -0.13
CA CYS A 97 -1.90 -6.57 -0.48
C CYS A 97 -0.85 -7.60 -0.07
N ASP A 98 -1.27 -8.85 0.13
CA ASP A 98 -0.36 -9.98 0.35
C ASP A 98 0.24 -10.52 -0.96
N GLY A 99 1.00 -11.61 -0.88
CA GLY A 99 1.66 -12.23 -2.02
C GLY A 99 0.72 -12.82 -3.07
N SER A 100 -0.58 -12.90 -2.78
CA SER A 100 -1.62 -13.34 -3.71
C SER A 100 -2.42 -12.20 -4.33
N GLY A 101 -2.08 -10.94 -4.00
CA GLY A 101 -2.79 -9.75 -4.48
C GLY A 101 -4.06 -9.41 -3.67
N VAL A 102 -4.36 -10.16 -2.61
CA VAL A 102 -5.53 -9.95 -1.75
C VAL A 102 -5.27 -8.74 -0.84
N PRO A 103 -6.18 -7.76 -0.75
CA PRO A 103 -6.00 -6.59 0.10
C PRO A 103 -6.10 -6.94 1.58
N ARG A 104 -5.13 -6.49 2.36
CA ARG A 104 -4.98 -6.81 3.80
C ARG A 104 -5.04 -5.59 4.70
N ALA A 105 -4.60 -4.43 4.21
CA ALA A 105 -4.68 -3.19 4.97
C ALA A 105 -4.86 -1.96 4.06
N LEU A 106 -5.53 -0.94 4.61
CA LEU A 106 -5.44 0.43 4.14
C LEU A 106 -4.37 1.10 5.01
N VAL A 107 -3.35 1.66 4.38
CA VAL A 107 -2.26 2.36 5.08
C VAL A 107 -2.23 3.83 4.69
N GLU A 108 -1.75 4.67 5.61
CA GLU A 108 -1.52 6.09 5.40
C GLU A 108 -0.05 6.40 5.65
N VAL A 109 0.60 7.07 4.69
CA VAL A 109 1.97 7.57 4.86
C VAL A 109 1.98 8.60 5.98
N THR A 110 2.79 8.34 7.00
CA THR A 110 2.92 9.19 8.19
C THR A 110 4.18 10.05 8.19
N ASP A 111 5.24 9.57 7.54
CA ASP A 111 6.53 10.25 7.48
C ASP A 111 7.29 9.83 6.21
N VAL A 112 8.06 10.76 5.65
CA VAL A 112 8.93 10.51 4.49
C VAL A 112 10.28 11.16 4.77
N ASP A 113 11.31 10.33 4.86
CA ASP A 113 12.69 10.75 5.09
C ASP A 113 13.53 10.50 3.83
N VAL A 114 14.27 11.52 3.41
CA VAL A 114 15.07 11.47 2.17
C VAL A 114 16.52 11.82 2.49
N GLU A 115 17.39 10.83 2.33
CA GLU A 115 18.84 10.94 2.57
C GLU A 115 19.63 10.52 1.32
N GLY A 116 20.12 11.50 0.57
CA GLY A 116 20.86 11.23 -0.67
C GLY A 116 19.94 10.64 -1.74
N ASP A 117 20.23 9.41 -2.19
CA ASP A 117 19.37 8.66 -3.12
C ASP A 117 18.36 7.75 -2.40
N ARG A 118 18.38 7.68 -1.07
CA ARG A 118 17.49 6.83 -0.29
C ARG A 118 16.23 7.58 0.13
N VAL A 119 15.08 6.97 -0.08
CA VAL A 119 13.78 7.41 0.43
C VAL A 119 13.26 6.35 1.40
N VAL A 120 12.86 6.75 2.59
CA VAL A 120 12.19 5.89 3.58
C VAL A 120 10.80 6.44 3.82
N GLU A 121 9.78 5.64 3.49
CA GLU A 121 8.40 5.96 3.81
C GLU A 121 8.00 5.19 5.05
N SER A 122 7.41 5.86 6.04
CA SER A 122 6.79 5.20 7.18
C SER A 122 5.29 5.42 7.14
N PHE A 123 4.52 4.37 7.42
CA PHE A 123 3.08 4.40 7.36
C PHE A 123 2.45 3.68 8.56
N LYS A 124 1.18 3.97 8.78
CA LYS A 124 0.35 3.28 9.78
C LYS A 124 -0.80 2.55 9.12
N VAL A 125 -1.27 1.48 9.74
CA VAL A 125 -2.52 0.82 9.37
C VAL A 125 -3.70 1.71 9.81
N VAL A 126 -4.53 2.11 8.85
CA VAL A 126 -5.77 2.86 9.09
C VAL A 126 -6.95 1.92 9.20
N TYR A 127 -6.92 0.83 8.45
CA TYR A 127 -7.94 -0.21 8.47
C TYR A 127 -7.35 -1.55 8.09
N GLN A 128 -7.78 -2.59 8.80
CA GLN A 128 -7.60 -4.00 8.44
C GLN A 128 -8.95 -4.71 8.64
N PRO A 129 -9.29 -5.71 7.81
CA PRO A 129 -10.57 -6.40 7.83
C PRO A 129 -10.74 -7.40 9.00
#